data_AF-A0A1V0N4E8-F1
#
_entry.id   AF-A0A1V0N4E8-F1
#
_cell.length_a   1.000
_cell.length_b   1.000
_cell.length_c   1.000
_cell.angle_alpha   90.00
_cell.angle_beta   90.00
_cell.angle_gamma   90.00
#
_symmetry.space_group_name_H-M   'P 1'
#
loop_
_entity.id
_entity.type
_entity.pdbx_description
1 polymer ?
#
loop_
_entity_poly.entity_id
_entity_poly.type
_entity_poly.pdbx_seq_one_letter_code
_entity_poly.pdbx_strand_id
1 'polypeptide(L)'
;MEHKENNIMFIVAYLIPLITGLLVYILYGSRDSKLRFQSIQAILLGICLIVASIIFGIFDIFITGVGGQVISGILDLILVLVWLYGIYTGYRASRGMNANIPYLSDYASKL
;
A
#
# COMPACT_ATOMS: atom_id res chain seq x y z
N MET A 1 -20.19 -18.87 -3.84
CA MET A 1 -19.13 -18.26 -4.67
C MET A 1 -18.55 -16.98 -4.05
N GLU A 2 -19.23 -16.36 -3.08
CA GLU A 2 -18.75 -15.18 -2.29
C GLU A 2 -17.35 -15.33 -1.66
N HIS A 3 -16.97 -16.51 -1.17
CA HIS A 3 -15.68 -16.69 -0.48
C HIS A 3 -14.44 -16.47 -1.37
N LYS A 4 -14.54 -16.67 -2.69
CA LYS A 4 -13.40 -16.51 -3.61
C LYS A 4 -13.22 -15.05 -4.04
N GLU A 5 -14.31 -14.31 -4.20
CA GLU A 5 -14.30 -12.90 -4.61
C GLU A 5 -13.71 -12.01 -3.52
N ASN A 6 -14.09 -12.24 -2.26
CA ASN A 6 -13.53 -11.50 -1.12
C ASN A 6 -12.01 -11.70 -1.00
N ASN A 7 -11.49 -12.88 -1.34
CA ASN A 7 -10.04 -13.15 -1.27
C ASN A 7 -9.24 -12.35 -2.31
N ILE A 8 -9.74 -12.22 -3.53
CA ILE A 8 -9.04 -11.47 -4.59
C ILE A 8 -9.06 -9.97 -4.29
N MET A 9 -10.14 -9.46 -3.67
CA MET A 9 -10.28 -8.04 -3.35
C MET A 9 -9.22 -7.52 -2.37
N PHE A 10 -8.67 -8.36 -1.50
CA PHE A 10 -7.52 -7.98 -0.65
C PHE A 10 -6.26 -7.67 -1.47
N ILE A 11 -6.01 -8.41 -2.56
CA ILE A 11 -4.85 -8.16 -3.44
C ILE A 11 -5.13 -6.92 -4.30
N VAL A 12 -6.36 -6.81 -4.80
CA VAL A 12 -6.79 -5.66 -5.60
C VAL A 12 -6.65 -4.37 -4.80
N ALA A 13 -6.97 -4.35 -3.50
CA ALA A 13 -6.82 -3.19 -2.63
C ALA A 13 -5.39 -2.58 -2.67
N TYR A 14 -4.36 -3.40 -2.87
CA TYR A 14 -2.95 -2.98 -2.91
C TYR A 14 -2.39 -2.75 -4.32
N LEU A 15 -3.17 -2.99 -5.38
CA LEU A 15 -2.70 -2.83 -6.76
C LEU A 15 -2.47 -1.35 -7.10
N ILE A 16 -3.39 -0.49 -6.66
CA ILE A 16 -3.22 0.98 -6.66
C ILE A 16 -3.62 1.46 -5.26
N PRO A 17 -2.73 1.37 -4.26
CA PRO A 17 -3.09 1.35 -2.84
C PRO A 17 -4.08 2.44 -2.41
N LEU A 18 -3.97 3.65 -2.97
CA LEU A 18 -4.89 4.74 -2.74
C LEU A 18 -6.27 4.54 -3.41
N ILE A 19 -6.30 4.29 -4.72
CA ILE A 19 -7.54 4.20 -5.51
C ILE A 19 -8.29 2.91 -5.20
N THR A 20 -7.59 1.78 -5.25
CA THR A 20 -8.19 0.47 -5.00
C THR A 20 -8.48 0.25 -3.53
N GLY A 21 -7.64 0.76 -2.62
CA GLY A 21 -7.91 0.73 -1.18
C GLY A 21 -9.18 1.50 -0.82
N LEU A 22 -9.39 2.69 -1.42
CA LEU A 22 -10.61 3.47 -1.22
C LEU A 22 -11.87 2.77 -1.78
N LEU A 23 -11.77 2.19 -2.99
CA LEU A 23 -12.88 1.44 -3.59
C LEU A 23 -13.28 0.24 -2.72
N VAL A 24 -12.32 -0.55 -2.23
CA VAL A 24 -12.60 -1.71 -1.38
C VAL A 24 -13.16 -1.27 -0.02
N TYR A 25 -12.67 -0.16 0.54
CA TYR A 25 -13.23 0.43 1.76
C TYR A 25 -14.70 0.81 1.60
N ILE A 26 -15.07 1.49 0.51
CA ILE A 26 -16.45 1.94 0.28
C ILE A 26 -17.38 0.77 -0.06
N LEU A 27 -16.93 -0.18 -0.87
CA LEU A 27 -17.76 -1.30 -1.35
C LEU A 27 -17.94 -2.41 -0.31
N TYR A 28 -16.89 -2.69 0.48
CA TYR A 28 -16.84 -3.87 1.37
C TYR A 28 -16.59 -3.53 2.83
N GLY A 29 -16.21 -2.29 3.17
CA GLY A 29 -15.90 -1.88 4.54
C GLY A 29 -17.08 -2.00 5.52
N SER A 30 -18.33 -1.97 5.04
CA SER A 30 -19.52 -2.19 5.87
C SER A 30 -19.90 -3.67 6.04
N ARG A 31 -19.32 -4.58 5.24
CA ARG A 31 -19.66 -6.01 5.23
C ARG A 31 -18.68 -6.87 6.04
N ASP A 32 -17.41 -6.48 6.10
CA ASP A 32 -16.37 -7.25 6.79
C ASP A 32 -15.32 -6.33 7.45
N SER A 33 -15.18 -6.45 8.77
CA SER A 33 -14.26 -5.64 9.58
C SER A 33 -12.79 -5.90 9.25
N LYS A 34 -12.44 -7.10 8.77
CA LYS A 34 -11.08 -7.41 8.31
C LYS A 34 -10.77 -6.75 6.98
N LEU A 35 -11.73 -6.74 6.04
CA LEU A 35 -11.59 -6.01 4.78
C LEU A 35 -11.48 -4.51 5.03
N ARG A 36 -12.27 -3.96 5.96
CA ARG A 36 -12.16 -2.56 6.37
C ARG A 36 -10.74 -2.20 6.84
N PHE A 37 -10.18 -2.99 7.75
CA PHE A 37 -8.83 -2.76 8.30
C PHE A 37 -7.75 -2.81 7.21
N GLN A 38 -7.77 -3.83 6.35
CA GLN A 38 -6.81 -3.98 5.25
C GLN A 38 -6.95 -2.85 4.22
N SER A 39 -8.16 -2.40 3.95
CA SER A 39 -8.42 -1.27 3.05
C SER A 39 -7.86 0.04 3.60
N ILE A 40 -8.05 0.30 4.90
CA ILE A 40 -7.44 1.48 5.57
C ILE A 40 -5.91 1.39 5.52
N GLN A 41 -5.32 0.22 5.78
CA GLN A 41 -3.88 0.03 5.67
C GLN A 41 -3.36 0.25 4.24
N ALA A 42 -4.09 -0.20 3.21
CA ALA A 42 -3.75 0.05 1.81
C ALA A 42 -3.82 1.55 1.47
N ILE A 43 -4.85 2.26 1.94
CA ILE A 43 -4.99 3.71 1.76
C ILE A 43 -3.83 4.44 2.42
N LEU A 44 -3.51 4.12 3.68
CA LEU A 44 -2.39 4.75 4.39
C LEU A 44 -1.05 4.48 3.71
N LEU A 45 -0.82 3.23 3.25
CA LEU A 45 0.37 2.90 2.46
C LEU A 45 0.46 3.73 1.18
N GLY A 46 -0.67 3.91 0.48
CA GLY A 46 -0.76 4.76 -0.71
C GLY A 46 -0.41 6.22 -0.44
N ILE A 47 -0.93 6.78 0.65
CA ILE A 47 -0.60 8.15 1.09
C ILE A 47 0.90 8.26 1.37
N CYS A 48 1.48 7.31 2.12
CA CYS A 48 2.91 7.30 2.42
C CYS A 48 3.77 7.22 1.15
N LEU A 49 3.41 6.37 0.20
CA LEU A 49 4.13 6.24 -1.07
C LEU A 49 4.07 7.54 -1.90
N ILE A 50 2.92 8.20 -1.96
CA ILE A 50 2.78 9.49 -2.66
C ILE A 50 3.64 10.57 -2.00
N VAL A 51 3.56 10.69 -0.67
CA VAL A 51 4.35 11.67 0.08
C VAL A 51 5.85 11.42 -0.11
N ALA A 52 6.30 10.16 -0.01
CA ALA A 52 7.69 9.80 -0.24
C ALA A 52 8.14 10.11 -1.68
N SER A 53 7.30 9.80 -2.67
CA SER A 53 7.59 10.09 -4.09
C SER A 53 7.73 11.59 -4.35
N ILE A 54 6.89 12.43 -3.74
CA ILE A 54 7.00 13.89 -3.86
C ILE A 54 8.30 14.39 -3.22
N ILE A 55 8.65 13.89 -2.02
CA ILE A 55 9.88 14.29 -1.32
C ILE A 55 11.11 13.89 -2.14
N PHE A 56 11.15 12.66 -2.66
CA PHE A 56 12.26 12.19 -3.50
C PHE A 56 12.32 12.95 -4.82
N GLY A 57 11.19 13.23 -5.46
CA GLY A 57 11.14 14.05 -6.67
C GLY A 57 11.66 15.47 -6.45
N ILE A 58 11.40 16.08 -5.28
CA ILE A 58 11.99 17.38 -4.92
C ILE A 58 13.50 17.22 -4.73
N PHE A 59 13.96 16.17 -4.07
CA PHE A 59 15.39 15.91 -3.82
C PHE A 59 16.17 15.70 -5.13
N ASP A 60 15.58 14.99 -6.09
CA ASP A 60 16.15 14.73 -7.40
C ASP A 60 16.37 16.01 -8.22
N ILE A 61 15.57 17.07 -8.03
CA ILE A 61 15.79 18.37 -8.68
C ILE A 61 17.15 18.98 -8.27
N PHE A 62 17.59 18.74 -7.03
CA PHE A 62 18.84 19.30 -6.51
C PHE A 62 20.05 18.41 -6.81
N ILE A 63 19.82 17.16 -7.19
CA ILE A 63 20.86 16.18 -7.45
C ILE A 63 21.16 16.13 -8.96
N THR A 64 22.36 16.58 -9.34
CA THR A 64 22.81 16.57 -10.74
C THR A 64 24.03 15.66 -10.93
N GLY A 65 24.17 15.08 -12.12
CA GLY A 65 25.28 14.21 -12.50
C GLY A 65 25.02 12.70 -12.30
N VAL A 66 25.98 11.88 -12.74
CA VAL A 66 25.87 10.40 -12.82
C VAL A 66 25.68 9.77 -11.43
N GLY A 67 26.41 10.26 -10.41
CA GLY A 67 26.23 9.78 -9.03
C GLY A 67 24.83 10.07 -8.49
N GLY A 68 24.22 11.17 -8.95
CA GLY A 68 22.86 11.54 -8.61
C GLY A 68 21.80 10.63 -9.18
N GLN A 69 21.94 10.26 -10.45
CA GLN A 69 21.04 9.32 -11.12
C GLN A 69 21.05 7.93 -10.48
N VAL A 70 22.22 7.49 -9.98
CA VAL A 70 22.33 6.21 -9.25
C VAL A 70 21.57 6.28 -7.93
N ILE A 71 21.66 7.39 -7.19
CA ILE A 71 20.93 7.56 -5.92
C ILE A 71 19.42 7.60 -6.17
N SER A 72 18.96 8.37 -7.14
CA SER A 72 17.55 8.42 -7.57
C SER A 72 17.02 7.02 -7.92
N GLY A 73 17.77 6.26 -8.72
CA GLY A 73 17.39 4.89 -9.07
C GLY A 73 17.31 3.93 -7.88
N ILE A 74 18.16 4.11 -6.86
CA ILE A 74 18.06 3.34 -5.60
C ILE A 74 16.81 3.72 -4.81
N LEU A 75 16.47 5.01 -4.74
CA LEU A 75 15.28 5.50 -4.06
C LEU A 75 13.99 4.98 -4.73
N ASP A 76 13.93 5.01 -6.06
CA ASP A 76 12.83 4.44 -6.83
C ASP A 76 12.69 2.93 -6.59
N LEU A 77 13.81 2.20 -6.54
CA LEU A 77 13.80 0.78 -6.24
C LEU A 77 13.24 0.51 -4.84
N ILE A 78 13.60 1.32 -3.85
CA ILE A 78 13.04 1.22 -2.48
C ILE A 78 11.53 1.43 -2.51
N LEU A 79 11.02 2.43 -3.23
CA LEU A 79 9.58 2.68 -3.37
C LEU A 79 8.85 1.48 -3.99
N VAL A 80 9.42 0.88 -5.04
CA VAL A 80 8.88 -0.33 -5.68
C VAL A 80 8.86 -1.51 -4.70
N LEU A 81 9.92 -1.70 -3.91
CA LEU A 81 9.98 -2.76 -2.89
C LEU A 81 8.92 -2.57 -1.80
N VAL A 82 8.70 -1.33 -1.34
CA VAL A 82 7.63 -1.01 -0.38
C VAL A 82 6.25 -1.28 -0.97
N TRP A 83 6.02 -0.93 -2.24
CA TRP A 83 4.78 -1.24 -2.95
C TRP A 83 4.55 -2.75 -3.09
N LEU A 84 5.58 -3.51 -3.49
CA LEU A 84 5.53 -4.98 -3.57
C LEU A 84 5.24 -5.61 -2.19
N TYR A 85 5.80 -5.06 -1.12
CA TYR A 85 5.50 -5.49 0.24
C TYR A 85 4.02 -5.25 0.60
N GLY A 86 3.43 -4.14 0.17
CA GLY A 86 1.99 -3.89 0.28
C GLY A 86 1.16 -5.00 -0.38
N ILE A 87 1.47 -5.33 -1.64
CA ILE A 87 0.82 -6.42 -2.39
C ILE A 87 0.97 -7.76 -1.68
N TYR A 88 2.17 -8.08 -1.21
CA TYR A 88 2.42 -9.30 -0.43
C TYR A 88 1.56 -9.36 0.84
N THR A 89 1.37 -8.21 1.49
CA THR A 89 0.51 -8.11 2.68
C THR A 89 -0.95 -8.38 2.32
N GLY A 90 -1.46 -7.79 1.24
CA GLY A 90 -2.78 -8.10 0.69
C GLY A 90 -2.95 -9.58 0.31
N TYR A 91 -1.93 -10.21 -0.27
CA TYR A 91 -1.93 -11.65 -0.54
C TYR A 91 -2.00 -12.49 0.74
N ARG A 92 -1.25 -12.14 1.78
CA ARG A 92 -1.36 -12.84 3.07
C ARG A 92 -2.74 -12.67 3.70
N ALA A 93 -3.32 -11.47 3.60
CA ALA A 93 -4.68 -11.22 4.07
C ALA A 93 -5.71 -12.09 3.30
N SER A 94 -5.55 -12.24 1.98
CA SER A 94 -6.40 -13.12 1.15
C SER A 94 -6.35 -14.60 1.56
N ARG A 95 -5.26 -15.02 2.20
CA ARG A 95 -5.07 -16.39 2.72
C ARG A 95 -5.63 -16.55 4.15
N GLY A 96 -6.28 -15.52 4.68
CA GLY A 96 -6.82 -15.50 6.04
C GLY A 96 -5.77 -15.33 7.13
N MET A 97 -4.51 -15.01 6.77
CA MET A 97 -3.45 -14.73 7.73
C MET A 97 -3.54 -13.27 8.22
N ASN A 98 -3.19 -13.03 9.48
CA ASN A 98 -3.09 -11.68 10.04
C ASN A 98 -1.92 -10.94 9.37
N ALA A 99 -2.24 -10.14 8.35
CA ALA A 99 -1.28 -9.42 7.56
C ALA A 99 -1.21 -7.97 8.05
N ASN A 100 -0.30 -7.71 8.98
CA ASN A 100 -0.12 -6.39 9.59
C ASN A 100 1.15 -5.75 9.04
N ILE A 101 1.02 -4.53 8.51
CA ILE A 101 2.19 -3.67 8.22
C ILE A 101 2.57 -2.94 9.51
N PRO A 102 3.80 -3.10 10.05
CA PRO A 102 4.23 -2.40 11.25
C PRO A 102 4.01 -0.88 11.14
N TYR A 103 3.66 -0.22 12.25
CA TYR A 103 3.26 1.19 12.33
C TYR A 103 1.92 1.51 11.65
N LEU A 104 1.71 1.14 10.37
CA LEU A 104 0.45 1.41 9.65
C LEU A 104 -0.75 0.67 10.25
N SER A 105 -0.54 -0.54 10.79
CA SER A 105 -1.56 -1.33 11.51
C SER A 105 -2.09 -0.61 12.75
N ASP A 106 -1.21 0.07 13.47
CA ASP A 106 -1.56 0.73 14.73
C ASP A 106 -2.35 2.02 14.48
N TYR A 107 -2.11 2.68 13.34
CA TYR A 107 -2.95 3.79 12.88
C TYR A 107 -4.28 3.30 12.32
N ALA A 108 -4.27 2.23 11.51
CA ALA A 108 -5.49 1.67 10.92
C ALA A 108 -6.46 1.10 11.97
N SER A 109 -5.96 0.59 13.09
CA SER A 109 -6.80 0.07 14.19
C SER A 109 -7.46 1.17 15.02
N LYS A 110 -7.00 2.42 14.89
CA LYS A 110 -7.57 3.59 15.58
C LYS A 110 -8.61 4.34 14.73
N LEU A 111 -8.81 3.96 13.46
CA LEU A 111 -9.81 4.52 12.53
C LEU A 111 -11.01 3.58 12.33
#